data_AF-A0A136Q468-F1
#
_entry.id   AF-A0A136Q468-F1
#
_cell.length_a   1.000
_cell.length_b   1.000
_cell.length_c   1.000
_cell.angle_alpha   90.00
_cell.angle_beta   90.00
_cell.angle_gamma   90.00
#
_symmetry.space_group_name_H-M   'P 1'
#
loop_
_entity.id
_entity.type
_entity.pdbx_description
1 polymer ?
#
loop_
_entity_poly.entity_id
_entity_poly.type
_entity_poly.pdbx_seq_one_letter_code
_entity_poly.pdbx_strand_id
1 'polypeptide(L)' 'MPLPKPKKNEEKQPFISRCIAKVTKEDADKFPDRKQRAAICYSQWDGNEKDGKKSTKKGSRK' A
#
# COMPACT_ATOMS: atom_id res chain seq x y z
N MET A 1 -5.05 5.82 -7.53
CA MET A 1 -5.75 5.55 -6.25
C MET A 1 -4.94 6.14 -5.12
N PRO A 2 -5.52 6.98 -4.24
CA PRO A 2 -4.83 7.37 -3.01
C PRO A 2 -4.83 6.19 -2.04
N LEU A 3 -3.72 5.43 -2.01
CA LEU A 3 -3.53 4.37 -1.02
C LEU A 3 -3.49 4.97 0.40
N PRO A 4 -4.08 4.30 1.40
CA PRO A 4 -4.01 4.77 2.77
C PRO A 4 -2.55 4.83 3.22
N LYS A 5 -2.17 5.93 3.90
CA LYS A 5 -0.86 6.05 4.53
C LYS A 5 -0.92 5.36 5.90
N PRO A 6 0.14 4.63 6.28
CA PRO A 6 0.22 4.10 7.63
C PRO A 6 0.32 5.25 8.64
N LYS A 7 -0.29 5.07 9.81
CA LYS A 7 -0.19 6.04 10.89
C LYS A 7 1.10 5.78 11.67
N LYS A 8 1.69 6.85 12.25
CA LYS A 8 2.94 6.76 13.04
C LYS A 8 2.90 5.72 14.18
N ASN A 9 1.72 5.43 14.73
CA ASN A 9 1.56 4.54 15.88
C ASN A 9 0.65 3.34 15.55
N GLU A 10 0.57 2.97 14.28
CA GLU A 10 -0.20 1.83 13.81
C GLU A 10 0.73 0.66 13.56
N GLU A 11 0.31 -0.54 13.91
CA GLU A 11 1.09 -1.74 13.63
C GLU A 11 0.91 -2.18 12.17
N LYS A 12 1.89 -2.94 11.66
CA LYS A 12 1.86 -3.46 10.28
C LYS A 12 0.60 -4.25 9.98
N GLN A 13 0.21 -5.16 10.87
CA GLN A 13 -0.98 -6.02 10.69
C GLN A 13 -2.29 -5.22 10.50
N PRO A 14 -2.67 -4.29 11.40
CA PRO A 14 -3.89 -3.50 11.24
C PRO A 14 -3.84 -2.54 10.03
N PHE A 15 -2.65 -2.07 9.64
CA PHE A 15 -2.49 -1.32 8.39
C PHE A 15 -2.80 -2.17 7.16
N ILE A 16 -2.17 -3.35 7.06
CA ILE A 16 -2.34 -4.24 5.90
C ILE A 16 -3.79 -4.66 5.75
N SER A 17 -4.47 -5.00 6.85
CA SER A 17 -5.89 -5.35 6.84
C SER A 17 -6.76 -4.22 6.25
N ARG A 18 -6.57 -2.98 6.73
CA ARG A 18 -7.30 -1.81 6.21
C ARG A 18 -6.94 -1.47 4.77
N CYS A 19 -5.67 -1.59 4.41
CA CYS A 19 -5.23 -1.35 3.05
C CYS A 19 -5.86 -2.35 2.06
N ILE A 20 -5.89 -3.64 2.39
CA ILE A 20 -6.53 -4.65 1.54
C ILE A 20 -8.04 -4.39 1.42
N ALA A 21 -8.70 -4.02 2.51
CA ALA A 21 -10.13 -3.69 2.50
C ALA A 21 -10.42 -2.46 1.61
N LYS A 22 -9.58 -1.42 1.70
CA LYS A 22 -9.65 -0.21 0.86
C LYS A 22 -9.42 -0.54 -0.62
N VAL A 23 -8.38 -1.31 -0.93
CA VAL A 23 -8.08 -1.76 -2.31
C VAL A 23 -9.22 -2.62 -2.86
N THR A 24 -9.79 -3.51 -2.04
CA THR A 24 -10.94 -4.32 -2.44
C THR A 24 -12.17 -3.46 -2.71
N LYS A 25 -12.39 -2.38 -1.94
CA LYS A 25 -13.57 -1.53 -2.12
C LYS A 25 -13.47 -0.62 -3.34
N GLU A 26 -12.28 -0.13 -3.65
CA GLU A 26 -12.09 0.93 -4.66
C GLU A 26 -11.41 0.43 -5.95
N ASP A 27 -10.70 -0.71 -5.92
CA ASP A 27 -9.98 -1.29 -7.06
C ASP A 27 -10.11 -2.83 -7.11
N ALA A 28 -11.24 -3.39 -6.66
CA ALA A 28 -11.52 -4.82 -6.79
C ALA A 28 -11.41 -5.30 -8.24
N ASP A 29 -11.92 -4.51 -9.19
CA ASP A 29 -11.89 -4.82 -10.62
C ASP A 29 -10.48 -4.79 -11.21
N LYS A 30 -9.61 -3.90 -10.70
CA LYS A 30 -8.22 -3.80 -11.18
C LYS A 30 -7.31 -4.87 -10.60
N PHE A 31 -7.62 -5.32 -9.38
CA PHE A 31 -6.84 -6.33 -8.68
C PHE A 31 -7.80 -7.41 -8.19
N PRO A 32 -8.28 -8.33 -9.04
CA PRO A 32 -9.19 -9.39 -8.61
C PRO A 32 -8.49 -10.35 -7.62
N ASP A 33 -7.18 -10.51 -7.77
CA ASP A 33 -6.39 -11.41 -6.93
C ASP A 33 -6.00 -10.78 -5.60
N ARG A 34 -6.34 -11.48 -4.51
CA ARG A 34 -6.04 -11.04 -3.14
C ARG A 34 -4.53 -10.86 -2.90
N LYS A 35 -3.69 -11.67 -3.56
CA LYS A 35 -2.23 -11.59 -3.41
C LYS A 35 -1.69 -10.28 -3.98
N GLN A 36 -2.25 -9.79 -5.08
CA GLN A 36 -1.85 -8.50 -5.65
C GLN A 36 -2.23 -7.34 -4.73
N ARG A 37 -3.43 -7.35 -4.15
CA ARG A 37 -3.87 -6.35 -3.16
C ARG A 37 -2.93 -6.33 -1.96
N ALA A 38 -2.60 -7.52 -1.44
CA ALA A 38 -1.68 -7.66 -0.32
C ALA A 38 -0.27 -7.13 -0.68
N ALA A 39 0.26 -7.48 -1.85
CA ALA A 39 1.58 -7.04 -2.30
C ALA A 39 1.69 -5.50 -2.40
N ILE A 40 0.64 -4.83 -2.90
CA ILE A 40 0.56 -3.37 -2.93
C ILE A 40 0.62 -2.79 -1.52
N CYS A 41 -0.15 -3.35 -0.60
CA CYS A 41 -0.20 -2.91 0.79
C CYS A 41 1.13 -3.12 1.53
N TYR A 42 1.79 -4.27 1.34
CA TYR A 42 3.11 -4.52 1.92
C TYR A 42 4.17 -3.58 1.34
N SER A 43 4.13 -3.32 0.03
CA SER A 43 5.05 -2.38 -0.63
C SER A 43 4.84 -0.95 -0.12
N GLN A 44 3.59 -0.56 0.11
CA GLN A 44 3.23 0.76 0.65
C GLN A 44 3.72 0.93 2.10
N TRP A 45 3.61 -0.12 2.91
CA TRP A 45 4.11 -0.13 4.28
C TRP A 45 5.65 0.02 4.31
N ASP A 46 6.37 -0.83 3.56
CA ASP A 46 7.85 -0.80 3.49
C ASP A 46 8.38 0.53 2.94
N GLY A 47 7.70 1.06 1.92
CA GLY A 47 8.00 2.37 1.35
C GLY A 47 7.81 3.52 2.36
N ASN A 48 6.85 3.40 3.28
CA ASN A 48 6.60 4.42 4.29
C ASN A 48 7.57 4.34 5.49
N GLU A 49 8.02 3.14 5.87
CA GLU A 49 9.13 2.99 6.84
C GLU A 49 10.40 3.69 6.35
N LYS A 50 10.60 3.76 5.03
CA LYS A 50 11.72 4.47 4.41
C LYS A 50 11.45 5.96 4.16
N ASP A 51 10.20 6.40 4.24
CA ASP A 51 9.76 7.78 4.01
C ASP A 51 9.98 8.71 5.23
N GLY A 52 10.78 8.28 6.22
CA GLY A 52 11.62 9.21 7.00
C GLY A 52 12.70 9.91 6.15
N LYS A 53 12.96 9.42 4.92
CA LYS A 53 13.73 10.11 3.88
C LYS A 53 12.96 10.03 2.56
N LYS A 54 12.47 11.19 2.10
CA LYS A 54 11.92 11.46 0.75
C LYS A 54 12.40 10.44 -0.29
N SER A 55 11.48 9.82 -1.03
CA SER A 55 11.74 9.51 -2.44
C SER A 55 10.46 9.39 -3.23
N THR A 56 10.06 10.53 -3.79
CA THR A 56 9.67 10.60 -5.20
C THR A 56 10.54 9.66 -6.04
N LYS A 57 10.00 8.53 -6.48
CA LYS A 57 10.44 7.91 -7.72
C LYS A 57 9.24 7.59 -8.59
N LYS A 58 8.91 8.60 -9.40
CA LYS A 58 8.26 8.47 -10.71
C LYS A 58 8.81 7.23 -11.44
N GLY A 59 7.94 6.64 -12.24
CA GLY A 59 8.18 5.45 -13.03
C GLY A 59 9.52 5.45 -13.77
N SER A 60 10.10 4.27 -13.83
CA SER A 60 11.09 3.92 -14.82
C SER A 60 10.98 2.40 -15.01
N ARG A 61 10.20 1.99 -16.01
CA ARG A 61 10.43 0.70 -16.67
C ARG A 61 10.83 1.03 -18.10
N LYS A 62 11.99 0.46 -18.41
CA LYS A 62 12.91 0.64 -19.52
C LYS A 62 12.34 0.14 -20.84
#